data_AF-A0A1Y3MSE9-F1
#
_entry.id   AF-A0A1Y3MSE9-F1
#
_cell.length_a   1.000
_cell.length_b   1.000
_cell.length_c   1.000
_cell.angle_alpha   90.00
_cell.angle_beta   90.00
_cell.angle_gamma   90.00
#
_symmetry.space_group_name_H-M   'P 1'
#
loop_
_entity.id
_entity.type
_entity.pdbx_description
1 polymer ?
#
loop_
_entity_poly.entity_id
_entity_poly.type
_entity_poly.pdbx_seq_one_letter_code
_entity_poly.pdbx_strand_id
1 'polypeptide(L)'
;EKDSSHVQQELFAVLVLLSRLQPNTKKSEVETEDKDSESVIKSLRSFAKCSIYQVREAAARSLVPMVSNHNINKYCIDLINEYWNLSNQNGLHGSMIQMKYLLKSHLIIGSYQMKKDFVDNVLSMIMERINLMSKDYNKCELTRAEYINLLNEILFNEEWINESISSKDNGEEEEGDDEEIKKYIQSQCAHYRKIAFEKIKNVLFNEYEYAQIMGTWYLREHCTKVIMKAIMSYQELIDPSENVIEKLIKDPQFEVRQYTLQTLINYLNEASQSNQRNDRLENSVKQIIEEIIKLEDDKHECLSLKIKIIPKLLDNSLFTYNITNQKLCELLNKLKDIINISYKKHLSVIMESIVVYGFVFNKDSLNTIKMSNKISITRRSAGMPFLILAILLSEQNSNKVLLPHALSVLIDIARQPFDTETYNEKCDLPQVHAMNILRSIFRESKLSDDISAYVTDTMILTLEGFKSPAWSIRNCAMMMFTTILHRIIGSKKTRDDFSSVNFITRSVFVSRYHNLYIYLSKLLNEASTLM
;
A
#
# COMPACT_ATOMS: atom_id res chain seq x y z
N GLU A 1 -25.98 12.51 1.92
CA GLU A 1 -25.08 11.65 1.12
C GLU A 1 -24.25 12.41 0.06
N LYS A 2 -24.79 13.40 -0.69
CA LYS A 2 -23.97 14.19 -1.63
C LYS A 2 -22.94 15.10 -0.94
N ASP A 3 -23.32 15.83 0.11
CA ASP A 3 -22.40 16.71 0.85
C ASP A 3 -21.27 15.94 1.57
N SER A 4 -21.56 14.74 2.07
CA SER A 4 -20.55 13.87 2.67
C SER A 4 -19.49 13.40 1.66
N SER A 5 -19.86 13.24 0.38
CA SER A 5 -18.91 12.79 -0.65
C SER A 5 -17.89 13.87 -1.05
N HIS A 6 -18.29 15.14 -0.97
CA HIS A 6 -17.43 16.28 -1.30
C HIS A 6 -16.40 16.55 -0.20
N VAL A 7 -16.83 16.53 1.07
CA VAL A 7 -15.95 16.62 2.24
C VAL A 7 -14.92 15.49 2.24
N GLN A 8 -15.31 14.29 1.79
CA GLN A 8 -14.40 13.15 1.68
C GLN A 8 -13.31 13.34 0.61
N GLN A 9 -13.60 13.96 -0.53
CA GLN A 9 -12.61 14.19 -1.60
C GLN A 9 -11.54 15.19 -1.17
N GLU A 10 -11.95 16.29 -0.55
CA GLU A 10 -11.03 17.30 -0.03
C GLU A 10 -10.17 16.71 1.10
N LEU A 11 -10.78 16.06 2.09
CA LEU A 11 -10.03 15.42 3.18
C LEU A 11 -9.03 14.41 2.63
N PHE A 12 -9.44 13.55 1.69
CA PHE A 12 -8.53 12.56 1.09
C PHE A 12 -7.36 13.23 0.37
N ALA A 13 -7.58 14.33 -0.34
CA ALA A 13 -6.50 15.10 -0.97
C ALA A 13 -5.51 15.65 0.06
N VAL A 14 -6.00 16.20 1.19
CA VAL A 14 -5.14 16.66 2.30
C VAL A 14 -4.32 15.51 2.88
N LEU A 15 -4.94 14.37 3.17
CA LEU A 15 -4.26 13.20 3.71
C LEU A 15 -3.20 12.65 2.73
N VAL A 16 -3.53 12.58 1.44
CA VAL A 16 -2.59 12.16 0.39
C VAL A 16 -1.39 13.10 0.33
N LEU A 17 -1.59 14.42 0.38
CA LEU A 17 -0.49 15.39 0.39
C LEU A 17 0.45 15.13 1.58
N LEU A 18 -0.10 15.06 2.79
CA LEU A 18 0.69 14.86 4.00
C LEU A 18 1.40 13.50 4.02
N SER A 19 0.78 12.45 3.48
CA SER A 19 1.38 11.12 3.40
C SER A 19 2.63 11.02 2.51
N ARG A 20 2.92 12.08 1.74
CA ARG A 20 4.06 12.17 0.82
C ARG A 20 5.23 12.96 1.39
N LEU A 21 5.20 13.23 2.70
CA LEU A 21 6.32 13.82 3.43
C LEU A 21 7.19 12.71 4.03
N GLN A 22 8.49 12.98 4.22
CA GLN A 22 9.42 12.02 4.83
C GLN A 22 9.14 11.83 6.34
N PRO A 23 9.41 10.64 6.90
CA PRO A 23 9.33 10.38 8.34
C PRO A 23 10.14 11.40 9.16
N ASN A 24 9.62 11.81 10.33
CA ASN A 24 10.29 12.80 11.17
C ASN A 24 11.39 12.14 12.03
N THR A 25 12.65 12.31 11.62
CA THR A 25 13.86 11.79 12.29
C THR A 25 14.58 12.79 13.19
N LYS A 26 14.10 14.03 13.31
CA LYS A 26 14.84 15.07 14.03
C LYS A 26 14.73 14.87 15.55
N LYS A 27 15.88 14.95 16.23
CA LYS A 27 15.96 15.20 17.68
C LYS A 27 15.27 16.53 17.97
N SER A 28 14.29 16.45 18.86
CA SER A 28 13.45 17.54 19.34
C SER A 28 14.25 18.60 20.12
N GLU A 29 15.10 19.37 19.43
CA GLU A 29 15.84 20.48 20.06
C GLU A 29 15.49 21.84 19.45
N VAL A 30 14.85 21.89 18.26
CA VAL A 30 14.41 23.16 17.63
C VAL A 30 13.02 23.03 16.97
N GLU A 31 12.15 22.17 17.49
CA GLU A 31 10.71 22.33 17.25
C GLU A 31 10.18 23.07 18.47
N THR A 32 10.12 24.40 18.39
CA THR A 32 9.19 25.17 19.25
C THR A 32 7.87 24.44 19.21
N GLU A 33 7.30 24.11 20.37
CA GLU A 33 6.00 23.44 20.54
C GLU A 33 4.95 24.11 19.63
N ASP A 34 4.88 23.63 18.39
CA ASP A 34 4.02 24.18 17.38
C ASP A 34 2.64 23.63 17.67
N LYS A 35 1.79 24.46 18.29
CA LYS A 35 0.40 24.10 18.63
C LYS A 35 -0.34 23.53 17.41
N ASP A 36 0.01 23.98 16.21
CA ASP A 36 -0.58 23.46 14.97
C ASP A 36 -0.16 22.00 14.73
N SER A 37 1.10 21.64 15.01
CA SER A 37 1.61 20.26 14.95
C SER A 37 0.82 19.29 15.84
N GLU A 38 0.63 19.67 17.11
CA GLU A 38 -0.09 18.82 18.06
C GLU A 38 -1.56 18.68 17.68
N SER A 39 -2.18 19.78 17.22
CA SER A 39 -3.57 19.74 16.73
C SER A 39 -3.73 18.81 15.53
N VAL A 40 -2.80 18.85 14.56
CA VAL A 40 -2.80 17.98 13.39
C VAL A 40 -2.64 16.53 13.79
N ILE A 41 -1.69 16.21 14.68
CA ILE A 41 -1.49 14.84 15.17
C ILE A 41 -2.75 14.33 15.87
N LYS A 42 -3.38 15.14 16.72
CA LYS A 42 -4.63 14.78 17.41
C LYS A 42 -5.77 14.51 16.43
N SER A 43 -5.94 15.36 15.43
CA SER A 43 -6.96 15.20 14.38
C SER A 43 -6.71 13.93 13.56
N LEU A 44 -5.50 13.71 13.07
CA LEU A 44 -5.13 12.50 12.35
C LEU A 44 -5.33 11.23 13.17
N ARG A 45 -4.99 11.28 14.47
CA ARG A 45 -5.20 10.18 15.42
C ARG A 45 -6.68 9.82 15.55
N SER A 46 -7.54 10.83 15.69
CA SER A 46 -8.99 10.66 15.85
C SER A 46 -9.65 9.92 14.68
N PHE A 47 -9.10 10.08 13.46
CA PHE A 47 -9.60 9.38 12.28
C PHE A 47 -9.47 7.86 12.35
N ALA A 48 -8.78 7.29 13.34
CA ALA A 48 -8.86 5.86 13.64
C ALA A 48 -10.31 5.38 13.82
N LYS A 49 -11.20 6.22 14.37
CA LYS A 49 -12.62 5.87 14.63
C LYS A 49 -13.51 6.02 13.40
N CYS A 50 -13.02 6.65 12.33
CA CYS A 50 -13.81 6.92 11.12
C CYS A 50 -14.36 5.61 10.55
N SER A 51 -15.62 5.59 10.12
CA SER A 51 -16.25 4.42 9.50
C SER A 51 -15.64 4.05 8.14
N ILE A 52 -15.03 5.02 7.45
CA ILE A 52 -14.48 4.87 6.10
C ILE A 52 -13.04 4.34 6.19
N TYR A 53 -12.83 3.12 5.72
CA TYR A 53 -11.52 2.47 5.72
C TYR A 53 -10.44 3.30 5.01
N GLN A 54 -10.73 3.87 3.83
CA GLN A 54 -9.76 4.65 3.07
C GLN A 54 -9.27 5.88 3.85
N VAL A 55 -10.12 6.48 4.68
CA VAL A 55 -9.74 7.62 5.54
C VAL A 55 -8.83 7.14 6.67
N ARG A 56 -9.17 6.03 7.35
CA ARG A 56 -8.31 5.43 8.38
C ARG A 56 -6.91 5.15 7.85
N GLU A 57 -6.84 4.55 6.66
CA GLU A 57 -5.58 4.20 6.02
C GLU A 57 -4.77 5.42 5.56
N ALA A 58 -5.42 6.40 4.93
CA ALA A 58 -4.75 7.63 4.50
C ALA A 58 -4.23 8.43 5.71
N ALA A 59 -5.03 8.56 6.78
CA ALA A 59 -4.62 9.23 8.01
C ALA A 59 -3.44 8.54 8.70
N ALA A 60 -3.41 7.20 8.72
CA ALA A 60 -2.28 6.44 9.24
C ALA A 60 -0.98 6.72 8.48
N ARG A 61 -1.03 6.81 7.14
CA ARG A 61 0.15 7.21 6.35
C ARG A 61 0.55 8.66 6.61
N SER A 62 -0.42 9.57 6.76
CA SER A 62 -0.15 10.98 7.07
C SER A 62 0.45 11.20 8.46
N LEU A 63 0.25 10.28 9.42
CA LEU A 63 0.85 10.36 10.76
C LEU A 63 2.37 10.12 10.76
N VAL A 64 2.88 9.29 9.84
CA VAL A 64 4.31 8.94 9.75
C VAL A 64 5.25 10.17 9.75
N PRO A 65 5.05 11.18 8.90
CA PRO A 65 5.87 12.40 8.90
C PRO A 65 5.54 13.38 10.03
N MET A 66 4.44 13.18 10.76
CA MET A 66 4.00 14.09 11.81
C MET A 66 4.55 13.68 13.18
N VAL A 67 4.59 12.39 13.48
CA VAL A 67 5.11 11.84 14.73
C VAL A 67 6.63 11.73 14.66
N SER A 68 7.32 12.30 15.65
CA SER A 68 8.78 12.18 15.79
C SER A 68 9.18 10.77 16.20
N ASN A 69 10.29 10.28 15.64
CA ASN A 69 10.87 8.98 15.97
C ASN A 69 11.09 8.79 17.49
N HIS A 70 11.48 9.85 18.21
CA HIS A 70 11.70 9.81 19.66
C HIS A 70 10.43 9.57 20.49
N ASN A 71 9.26 9.91 19.94
CA ASN A 71 7.98 9.79 20.63
C ASN A 71 7.17 8.56 20.16
N ILE A 72 7.73 7.71 19.29
CA ILE A 72 6.96 6.62 18.66
C ILE A 72 6.47 5.59 19.66
N ASN A 73 7.30 5.21 20.63
CA ASN A 73 6.95 4.20 21.63
C ASN A 73 5.81 4.71 22.52
N LYS A 74 5.92 5.96 23.00
CA LYS A 74 4.86 6.64 23.74
C LYS A 74 3.56 6.71 22.93
N TYR A 75 3.64 7.13 21.67
CA TYR A 75 2.47 7.23 20.80
C TYR A 75 1.78 5.87 20.59
N CYS A 76 2.55 4.79 20.44
CA CYS A 76 2.01 3.43 20.31
C CYS A 76 1.33 2.97 21.61
N ILE A 77 1.93 3.25 22.77
CA ILE A 77 1.33 2.97 24.08
C ILE A 77 -0.01 3.71 24.22
N ASP A 78 -0.05 5.00 23.86
CA ASP A 78 -1.27 5.79 23.92
C ASP A 78 -2.35 5.21 22.99
N LEU A 79 -1.99 4.76 21.77
CA LEU A 79 -2.94 4.11 20.85
C LEU A 79 -3.55 2.84 21.46
N ILE A 80 -2.73 2.00 22.10
CA ILE A 80 -3.21 0.77 22.75
C ILE A 80 -4.18 1.14 23.87
N ASN A 81 -3.79 2.06 24.75
CA ASN A 81 -4.59 2.42 25.92
C ASN A 81 -5.93 3.06 25.55
N GLU A 82 -5.97 3.90 24.51
CA GLU A 82 -7.19 4.64 24.13
C GLU A 82 -8.12 3.85 23.19
N TYR A 83 -7.56 3.06 22.27
CA TYR A 83 -8.34 2.48 21.17
C TYR A 83 -8.45 0.96 21.21
N TRP A 84 -7.60 0.24 21.96
CA TRP A 84 -7.60 -1.23 21.95
C TRP A 84 -8.66 -1.83 22.87
N ASN A 85 -9.91 -1.48 22.60
CA ASN A 85 -11.09 -2.01 23.26
C ASN A 85 -12.09 -2.54 22.23
N LEU A 86 -12.97 -3.45 22.66
CA LEU A 86 -13.94 -4.10 21.78
C LEU A 86 -15.21 -3.26 21.57
N SER A 87 -15.42 -2.18 22.33
CA SER A 87 -16.62 -1.34 22.23
C SER A 87 -16.62 -0.47 20.97
N ASN A 88 -15.45 -0.15 20.41
CA ASN A 88 -15.32 0.55 19.13
C ASN A 88 -14.38 -0.20 18.16
N GLN A 89 -14.96 -1.07 17.34
CA GLN A 89 -14.22 -1.86 16.35
C GLN A 89 -13.52 -1.00 15.28
N ASN A 90 -14.10 0.14 14.89
CA ASN A 90 -13.44 1.05 13.95
C ASN A 90 -12.18 1.64 14.58
N GLY A 91 -12.29 2.14 15.82
CA GLY A 91 -11.15 2.67 16.58
C GLY A 91 -10.04 1.64 16.78
N LEU A 92 -10.39 0.42 17.19
CA LEU A 92 -9.47 -0.70 17.32
C LEU A 92 -8.74 -0.96 16.01
N HIS A 93 -9.48 -1.16 14.92
CA HIS A 93 -8.92 -1.40 13.58
C HIS A 93 -8.04 -0.24 13.10
N GLY A 94 -8.53 1.00 13.23
CA GLY A 94 -7.83 2.19 12.77
C GLY A 94 -6.52 2.42 13.51
N SER A 95 -6.52 2.22 14.84
CA SER A 95 -5.30 2.36 15.65
C SER A 95 -4.25 1.30 15.32
N MET A 96 -4.65 0.06 14.98
CA MET A 96 -3.71 -0.97 14.48
C MET A 96 -3.10 -0.57 13.14
N ILE A 97 -3.89 0.00 12.23
CA ILE A 97 -3.38 0.52 10.95
C ILE A 97 -2.39 1.67 11.17
N GLN A 98 -2.74 2.63 12.05
CA GLN A 98 -1.86 3.75 12.41
C GLN A 98 -0.54 3.23 12.96
N MET A 99 -0.59 2.30 13.90
CA MET A 99 0.59 1.66 14.48
C MET A 99 1.43 0.95 13.42
N LYS A 100 0.82 0.17 12.52
CA LYS A 100 1.52 -0.54 11.45
C LYS A 100 2.34 0.39 10.55
N TYR A 101 1.74 1.47 10.05
CA TYR A 101 2.44 2.42 9.17
C TYR A 101 3.54 3.19 9.90
N LEU A 102 3.29 3.56 11.15
CA LEU A 102 4.27 4.22 12.01
C LEU A 102 5.48 3.33 12.26
N LEU A 103 5.28 2.10 12.73
CA LEU A 103 6.35 1.17 13.06
C LEU A 103 7.17 0.76 11.84
N LYS A 104 6.51 0.47 10.71
CA LYS A 104 7.19 0.14 9.45
C LYS A 104 8.19 1.21 9.01
N SER A 105 7.91 2.47 9.29
CA SER A 105 8.78 3.58 8.90
C SER A 105 9.80 3.93 9.98
N HIS A 106 9.37 4.01 11.23
CA HIS A 106 10.19 4.54 12.33
C HIS A 106 11.12 3.50 12.97
N LEU A 107 10.78 2.22 12.96
CA LEU A 107 11.67 1.19 13.52
C LEU A 107 12.91 1.02 12.64
N ILE A 108 12.79 1.06 11.31
CA ILE A 108 13.94 0.92 10.38
C ILE A 108 14.98 2.04 10.60
N ILE A 109 14.53 3.26 10.87
CA ILE A 109 15.40 4.44 11.00
C ILE A 109 15.80 4.73 12.46
N GLY A 110 15.21 4.03 13.43
CA GLY A 110 15.42 4.25 14.86
C GLY A 110 16.73 3.64 15.38
N SER A 111 17.23 4.16 16.50
CA SER A 111 18.38 3.58 17.21
C SER A 111 18.05 2.21 17.81
N TYR A 112 19.07 1.39 18.05
CA TYR A 112 18.88 0.09 18.70
C TYR A 112 18.30 0.21 20.10
N GLN A 113 18.66 1.25 20.86
CA GLN A 113 18.02 1.52 22.16
C GLN A 113 16.51 1.77 22.03
N MET A 114 16.07 2.59 21.06
CA MET A 114 14.65 2.84 20.82
C MET A 114 13.90 1.56 20.45
N LYS A 115 14.53 0.70 19.63
CA LYS A 115 13.99 -0.61 19.25
C LYS A 115 13.89 -1.57 20.43
N LYS A 116 14.88 -1.56 21.34
CA LYS A 116 14.83 -2.32 22.58
C LYS A 116 13.65 -1.87 23.44
N ASP A 117 13.50 -0.56 23.62
CA ASP A 117 12.38 0.01 24.38
C ASP A 117 11.02 -0.33 23.74
N PHE A 118 10.97 -0.41 22.40
CA PHE A 118 9.80 -0.88 21.67
C PHE A 118 9.48 -2.35 22.01
N VAL A 119 10.47 -3.24 22.00
CA VAL A 119 10.29 -4.66 22.33
C VAL A 119 9.83 -4.84 23.78
N ASP A 120 10.50 -4.16 24.71
CA ASP A 120 10.26 -4.31 26.15
C ASP A 120 8.87 -3.81 26.57
N ASN A 121 8.41 -2.72 25.94
CA ASN A 121 7.18 -2.05 26.34
C ASN A 121 6.04 -2.27 25.35
N VAL A 122 6.23 -1.86 24.10
CA VAL A 122 5.14 -1.83 23.09
C VAL A 122 4.81 -3.24 22.60
N LEU A 123 5.80 -4.02 22.17
CA LEU A 123 5.57 -5.38 21.69
C LEU A 123 5.01 -6.27 22.80
N SER A 124 5.53 -6.15 24.03
CA SER A 124 4.98 -6.83 25.20
C SER A 124 3.48 -6.53 25.38
N MET A 125 3.08 -5.25 25.37
CA MET A 125 1.65 -4.86 25.45
C MET A 125 0.81 -5.39 24.28
N ILE A 126 1.37 -5.42 23.07
CA ILE A 126 0.70 -6.01 21.90
C ILE A 126 0.44 -7.49 22.16
N MET A 127 1.44 -8.22 22.66
CA MET A 127 1.38 -9.66 22.91
C MET A 127 0.48 -10.03 24.11
N GLU A 128 0.35 -9.17 25.12
CA GLU A 128 -0.68 -9.34 26.17
C GLU A 128 -2.12 -9.34 25.62
N ARG A 129 -2.33 -8.78 24.43
CA ARG A 129 -3.62 -8.71 23.74
C ARG A 129 -3.80 -9.78 22.67
N ILE A 130 -3.01 -10.86 22.70
CA ILE A 130 -3.05 -11.96 21.73
C ILE A 130 -4.45 -12.59 21.54
N ASN A 131 -5.29 -12.52 22.56
CA ASN A 131 -6.67 -12.99 22.52
C ASN A 131 -7.55 -12.21 21.52
N LEU A 132 -7.13 -11.03 21.05
CA LEU A 132 -7.79 -10.30 19.96
C LEU A 132 -7.93 -11.11 18.67
N MET A 133 -7.11 -12.17 18.48
CA MET A 133 -7.25 -13.11 17.37
C MET A 133 -8.35 -14.16 17.57
N SER A 134 -8.77 -14.42 18.80
CA SER A 134 -9.69 -15.50 19.15
C SER A 134 -11.13 -15.11 18.86
N LYS A 135 -11.89 -15.96 18.17
CA LYS A 135 -13.30 -15.74 17.87
C LYS A 135 -14.16 -15.51 19.13
N ASP A 136 -13.85 -16.22 20.22
CA ASP A 136 -14.58 -16.11 21.50
C ASP A 136 -14.41 -14.76 22.18
N TYR A 137 -13.29 -14.08 21.93
CA TYR A 137 -12.99 -12.79 22.54
C TYR A 137 -13.37 -11.63 21.60
N ASN A 138 -12.99 -11.71 20.33
CA ASN A 138 -13.27 -10.69 19.34
C ASN A 138 -14.07 -11.28 18.16
N LYS A 139 -15.32 -10.85 17.99
CA LYS A 139 -16.19 -11.35 16.92
C LYS A 139 -15.91 -10.70 15.55
N CYS A 140 -15.22 -9.56 15.52
CA CYS A 140 -15.00 -8.82 14.27
C CYS A 140 -13.78 -9.38 13.52
N GLU A 141 -14.03 -10.09 12.42
CA GLU A 141 -12.97 -10.73 11.63
C GLU A 141 -12.00 -9.73 11.00
N LEU A 142 -12.45 -8.54 10.63
CA LEU A 142 -11.56 -7.50 10.08
C LEU A 142 -10.54 -7.00 11.11
N THR A 143 -10.94 -6.85 12.38
CA THR A 143 -10.00 -6.41 13.43
C THR A 143 -9.08 -7.53 13.88
N ARG A 144 -9.56 -8.78 13.91
CA ARG A 144 -8.70 -9.97 14.06
C ARG A 144 -7.66 -10.03 12.96
N ALA A 145 -8.07 -9.82 11.70
CA ALA A 145 -7.20 -9.87 10.53
C ALA A 145 -6.12 -8.78 10.59
N GLU A 146 -6.50 -7.56 10.94
CA GLU A 146 -5.55 -6.44 11.04
C GLU A 146 -4.58 -6.62 12.21
N TYR A 147 -4.99 -7.25 13.31
CA TYR A 147 -4.07 -7.62 14.39
C TYR A 147 -3.04 -8.67 13.92
N ILE A 148 -3.45 -9.69 13.16
CA ILE A 148 -2.53 -10.65 12.54
C ILE A 148 -1.58 -9.96 11.56
N ASN A 149 -2.09 -9.01 10.78
CA ASN A 149 -1.29 -8.21 9.84
C ASN A 149 -0.24 -7.36 10.58
N LEU A 150 -0.59 -6.77 11.72
CA LEU A 150 0.34 -6.04 12.59
C LEU A 150 1.45 -6.97 13.13
N LEU A 151 1.07 -8.16 13.62
CA LEU A 151 2.05 -9.17 14.08
C LEU A 151 2.95 -9.64 12.94
N ASN A 152 2.42 -9.79 11.72
CA ASN A 152 3.21 -10.16 10.54
C ASN A 152 4.32 -9.13 10.26
N GLU A 153 3.98 -7.83 10.24
CA GLU A 153 4.96 -6.77 9.97
C GLU A 153 6.01 -6.64 11.09
N ILE A 154 5.67 -6.94 12.36
CA ILE A 154 6.62 -6.82 13.48
C ILE A 154 7.47 -8.09 13.66
N LEU A 155 6.84 -9.27 13.68
CA LEU A 155 7.48 -10.52 14.07
C LEU A 155 8.02 -11.34 12.89
N PHE A 156 7.45 -11.20 11.69
CA PHE A 156 7.80 -12.02 10.52
C PHE A 156 8.46 -11.22 9.38
N ASN A 157 8.63 -9.90 9.58
CA ASN A 157 9.47 -9.04 8.76
C ASN A 157 10.57 -8.38 9.62
N GLU A 158 11.77 -8.97 9.64
CA GLU A 158 12.89 -8.54 10.50
C GLU A 158 13.79 -7.45 9.92
N GLU A 159 13.40 -6.84 8.79
CA GLU A 159 14.19 -5.76 8.16
C GLU A 159 14.56 -4.65 9.17
N TRP A 160 13.61 -4.30 10.05
CA TRP A 160 13.81 -3.28 11.08
C TRP A 160 14.79 -3.68 12.20
N ILE A 161 15.08 -4.97 12.39
CA ILE A 161 16.04 -5.44 13.39
C ILE A 161 17.47 -5.25 12.87
N ASN A 162 17.68 -5.44 11.57
CA ASN A 162 19.02 -5.52 11.00
C ASN A 162 19.59 -4.18 10.53
N GLU A 163 18.74 -3.20 10.23
CA GLU A 163 19.15 -1.91 9.71
C GLU A 163 18.99 -0.82 10.78
N SER A 164 20.04 -0.04 11.04
CA SER A 164 19.96 1.23 11.78
C SER A 164 20.66 2.31 10.98
N ILE A 165 20.03 3.47 10.81
CA ILE A 165 20.68 4.62 10.16
C ILE A 165 21.61 5.34 11.14
N SER A 166 21.34 5.26 12.45
CA SER A 166 22.15 5.93 13.47
C SER A 166 23.52 5.28 13.70
N SER A 167 23.73 4.04 13.23
CA SER A 167 24.98 3.30 13.45
C SER A 167 26.06 3.59 12.40
N LYS A 168 25.82 4.45 11.42
CA LYS A 168 26.80 4.75 10.35
C LYS A 168 27.90 5.75 10.74
N ASP A 169 27.77 6.42 11.89
CA ASP A 169 28.69 7.48 12.34
C ASP A 169 29.37 7.16 13.69
N ASN A 170 29.19 5.96 14.26
CA ASN A 170 29.59 5.65 15.64
C ASN A 170 30.84 4.76 15.71
N GLY A 171 31.66 4.93 16.75
CA GLY A 171 32.95 4.23 16.93
C GLY A 171 32.84 2.78 17.41
N GLU A 172 33.97 2.07 17.45
CA GLU A 172 34.08 0.61 17.71
C GLU A 172 33.44 0.12 19.03
N GLU A 173 33.35 0.96 20.07
CA GLU A 173 32.72 0.59 21.35
C GLU A 173 31.17 0.56 21.28
N GLU A 174 30.54 1.48 20.53
CA GLU A 174 29.08 1.50 20.37
C GLU A 174 28.57 0.39 19.45
N GLU A 175 29.42 -0.11 18.53
CA GLU A 175 29.10 -1.28 17.70
C GLU A 175 28.95 -2.57 18.53
N GLY A 176 29.68 -2.70 19.64
CA GLY A 176 29.61 -3.84 20.55
C GLY A 176 28.27 -3.91 21.31
N ASP A 177 27.84 -2.78 21.86
CA ASP A 177 26.57 -2.66 22.59
C ASP A 177 25.36 -2.84 21.66
N ASP A 178 25.41 -2.29 20.44
CA ASP A 178 24.36 -2.42 19.44
C ASP A 178 24.12 -3.90 19.03
N GLU A 179 25.19 -4.69 18.88
CA GLU A 179 25.09 -6.11 18.55
C GLU A 179 24.54 -6.96 19.72
N GLU A 180 24.81 -6.59 20.98
CA GLU A 180 24.18 -7.24 22.14
C GLU A 180 22.67 -6.95 22.18
N ILE A 181 22.28 -5.68 21.99
CA ILE A 181 20.88 -5.26 21.92
C ILE A 181 20.16 -5.97 20.77
N LYS A 182 20.79 -6.09 19.61
CA LYS A 182 20.23 -6.78 18.45
C LYS A 182 19.96 -8.26 18.74
N LYS A 183 20.92 -8.98 19.35
CA LYS A 183 20.72 -10.38 19.77
C LYS A 183 19.59 -10.53 20.78
N TYR A 184 19.50 -9.58 21.72
CA TYR A 184 18.38 -9.54 22.67
C TYR A 184 17.03 -9.39 21.96
N ILE A 185 16.91 -8.41 21.05
CA ILE A 185 15.70 -8.17 20.26
C ILE A 185 15.30 -9.42 19.46
N GLN A 186 16.27 -10.06 18.79
CA GLN A 186 16.04 -11.29 18.02
C GLN A 186 15.50 -12.42 18.90
N SER A 187 16.08 -12.62 20.09
CA SER A 187 15.64 -13.63 21.04
C SER A 187 14.19 -13.39 21.52
N GLN A 188 13.85 -12.15 21.88
CA GLN A 188 12.49 -11.79 22.31
C GLN A 188 11.48 -11.95 21.16
N CYS A 189 11.83 -11.48 19.95
CA CYS A 189 10.97 -11.63 18.77
C CYS A 189 10.75 -13.11 18.43
N ALA A 190 11.77 -13.96 18.52
CA ALA A 190 11.64 -15.40 18.30
C ALA A 190 10.69 -16.05 19.32
N HIS A 191 10.77 -15.67 20.60
CA HIS A 191 9.84 -16.13 21.63
C HIS A 191 8.39 -15.77 21.29
N TYR A 192 8.11 -14.49 21.02
CA TYR A 192 6.76 -14.04 20.68
C TYR A 192 6.24 -14.58 19.35
N ARG A 193 7.13 -14.76 18.36
CA ARG A 193 6.81 -15.36 17.07
C ARG A 193 6.26 -16.77 17.23
N LYS A 194 6.86 -17.59 18.10
CA LYS A 194 6.35 -18.95 18.38
C LYS A 194 4.93 -18.92 18.94
N ILE A 195 4.66 -18.03 19.89
CA ILE A 195 3.33 -17.90 20.51
C ILE A 195 2.30 -17.42 19.47
N ALA A 196 2.64 -16.38 18.71
CA ALA A 196 1.78 -15.83 17.66
C ALA A 196 1.49 -16.87 16.56
N PHE A 197 2.52 -17.59 16.10
CA PHE A 197 2.41 -18.60 15.05
C PHE A 197 1.43 -19.70 15.43
N GLU A 198 1.54 -20.28 16.63
CA GLU A 198 0.64 -21.35 17.06
C GLU A 198 -0.83 -20.88 17.13
N LYS A 199 -1.06 -19.65 17.63
CA LYS A 199 -2.42 -19.09 17.66
C LYS A 199 -2.94 -18.81 16.24
N ILE A 200 -2.13 -18.26 15.34
CA ILE A 200 -2.51 -18.00 13.94
C ILE A 200 -2.79 -19.31 13.18
N LYS A 201 -1.97 -20.35 13.40
CA LYS A 201 -2.18 -21.69 12.85
C LYS A 201 -3.53 -22.27 13.32
N ASN A 202 -3.84 -22.14 14.61
CA ASN A 202 -5.12 -22.55 15.16
C ASN A 202 -6.30 -21.77 14.56
N VAL A 203 -6.16 -20.45 14.37
CA VAL A 203 -7.20 -19.62 13.74
C VAL A 203 -7.47 -20.09 12.31
N LEU A 204 -6.43 -20.41 11.52
CA LEU A 204 -6.62 -20.85 10.14
C LEU A 204 -7.28 -22.22 10.04
N PHE A 205 -6.81 -23.19 10.81
CA PHE A 205 -7.18 -24.60 10.62
C PHE A 205 -8.30 -25.09 11.54
N ASN A 206 -8.51 -24.49 12.72
CA ASN A 206 -9.41 -25.03 13.74
C ASN A 206 -10.59 -24.12 14.10
N GLU A 207 -10.51 -22.79 13.89
CA GLU A 207 -11.62 -21.85 14.18
C GLU A 207 -12.58 -21.66 12.99
N TYR A 208 -12.45 -22.47 11.93
CA TYR A 208 -13.22 -22.32 10.70
C TYR A 208 -14.67 -22.80 10.85
N GLU A 209 -15.62 -21.87 10.71
CA GLU A 209 -17.03 -22.17 10.44
C GLU A 209 -17.36 -21.72 9.01
N TYR A 210 -18.15 -22.53 8.31
CA TYR A 210 -18.57 -22.31 6.91
C TYR A 210 -19.52 -21.11 6.81
N ALA A 211 -18.99 -19.89 6.93
CA ALA A 211 -19.72 -18.65 6.69
C ALA A 211 -19.01 -17.90 5.55
N GLN A 212 -19.70 -17.70 4.42
CA GLN A 212 -19.21 -16.89 3.30
C GLN A 212 -19.31 -15.39 3.63
N ILE A 213 -18.62 -14.95 4.68
CA ILE A 213 -18.59 -13.54 5.10
C ILE A 213 -17.30 -12.90 4.59
N MET A 214 -17.39 -11.64 4.16
CA MET A 214 -16.25 -10.87 3.66
C MET A 214 -15.09 -10.76 4.68
N GLY A 215 -15.40 -10.75 5.98
CA GLY A 215 -14.37 -10.72 7.02
C GLY A 215 -13.55 -12.02 7.09
N THR A 216 -14.19 -13.17 6.88
CA THR A 216 -13.58 -14.49 7.03
C THR A 216 -12.48 -14.72 6.00
N TRP A 217 -12.70 -14.35 4.74
CA TRP A 217 -11.66 -14.49 3.72
C TRP A 217 -10.45 -13.62 4.03
N TYR A 218 -10.67 -12.37 4.46
CA TYR A 218 -9.59 -11.43 4.73
C TYR A 218 -8.74 -11.89 5.91
N LEU A 219 -9.39 -12.39 6.97
CA LEU A 219 -8.71 -13.01 8.11
C LEU A 219 -7.85 -14.20 7.69
N ARG A 220 -8.41 -15.13 6.92
CA ARG A 220 -7.72 -16.37 6.53
C ARG A 220 -6.61 -16.11 5.52
N GLU A 221 -6.75 -15.13 4.65
CA GLU A 221 -5.68 -14.65 3.77
C GLU A 221 -4.47 -14.18 4.59
N HIS A 222 -4.69 -13.38 5.64
CA HIS A 222 -3.61 -12.91 6.52
C HIS A 222 -2.97 -14.02 7.35
N CYS A 223 -3.74 -15.00 7.83
CA CYS A 223 -3.17 -16.19 8.46
C CYS A 223 -2.26 -16.95 7.48
N THR A 224 -2.72 -17.12 6.23
CA THR A 224 -1.97 -17.83 5.19
C THR A 224 -0.67 -17.12 4.85
N LYS A 225 -0.67 -15.78 4.78
CA LYS A 225 0.53 -14.95 4.60
C LYS A 225 1.61 -15.26 5.64
N VAL A 226 1.22 -15.25 6.92
CA VAL A 226 2.14 -15.54 8.04
C VAL A 226 2.65 -16.98 7.99
N ILE A 227 1.76 -17.96 7.76
CA ILE A 227 2.14 -19.37 7.73
C ILE A 227 3.08 -19.65 6.56
N MET A 228 2.81 -19.11 5.37
CA MET A 228 3.72 -19.23 4.23
C MET A 228 5.06 -18.55 4.50
N LYS A 229 5.08 -17.39 5.16
CA LYS A 229 6.33 -16.73 5.56
C LYS A 229 7.13 -17.59 6.55
N ALA A 230 6.45 -18.24 7.50
CA ALA A 230 7.08 -19.18 8.42
C ALA A 230 7.66 -20.41 7.72
N ILE A 231 6.94 -20.99 6.75
CA ILE A 231 7.46 -22.09 5.92
C ILE A 231 8.76 -21.69 5.20
N MET A 232 8.81 -20.46 4.68
CA MET A 232 9.95 -19.98 3.90
C MET A 232 11.15 -19.59 4.76
N SER A 233 10.91 -18.91 5.89
CA SER A 233 11.95 -18.20 6.64
C SER A 233 12.13 -18.66 8.09
N TYR A 234 11.19 -19.42 8.67
CA TYR A 234 11.15 -19.79 10.10
C TYR A 234 10.79 -21.27 10.29
N GLN A 235 11.60 -22.14 9.71
CA GLN A 235 11.33 -23.59 9.64
C GLN A 235 11.29 -24.27 11.02
N GLU A 236 11.90 -23.66 12.04
CA GLU A 236 11.87 -24.10 13.44
C GLU A 236 10.47 -24.05 14.06
N LEU A 237 9.55 -23.27 13.48
CA LEU A 237 8.17 -23.17 13.93
C LEU A 237 7.29 -24.32 13.44
N ILE A 238 7.73 -25.04 12.40
CA ILE A 238 6.92 -26.06 11.75
C ILE A 238 7.30 -27.43 12.29
N ASP A 239 6.28 -28.15 12.79
CA ASP A 239 6.43 -29.54 13.18
C ASP A 239 6.85 -30.37 11.95
N PRO A 240 8.02 -31.04 11.98
CA PRO A 240 8.50 -31.85 10.86
C PRO A 240 7.53 -32.99 10.45
N SER A 241 6.62 -33.40 11.33
CA SER A 241 5.61 -34.43 11.05
C SER A 241 4.37 -33.89 10.34
N GLU A 242 4.16 -32.56 10.31
CA GLU A 242 2.97 -31.92 9.76
C GLU A 242 3.23 -31.43 8.33
N ASN A 243 2.50 -31.96 7.34
CA ASN A 243 2.49 -31.38 5.99
C ASN A 243 1.51 -30.20 5.90
N VAL A 244 1.94 -29.05 6.42
CA VAL A 244 1.15 -27.81 6.41
C VAL A 244 0.80 -27.37 4.99
N ILE A 245 1.69 -27.56 4.01
CA ILE A 245 1.47 -27.14 2.62
C ILE A 245 0.35 -27.95 1.97
N GLU A 246 0.30 -29.25 2.24
CA GLU A 246 -0.80 -30.09 1.78
C GLU A 246 -2.15 -29.59 2.30
N LYS A 247 -2.23 -29.22 3.59
CA LYS A 247 -3.44 -28.62 4.18
C LYS A 247 -3.83 -27.32 3.48
N LEU A 248 -2.86 -26.46 3.17
CA LEU A 248 -3.10 -25.18 2.49
C LEU A 248 -3.57 -25.34 1.03
N ILE A 249 -3.02 -26.29 0.27
CA ILE A 249 -3.43 -26.55 -1.11
C ILE A 249 -4.79 -27.25 -1.19
N LYS A 250 -5.14 -28.04 -0.17
CA LYS A 250 -6.45 -28.70 -0.07
C LYS A 250 -7.48 -27.88 0.69
N ASP A 251 -7.15 -26.65 1.05
CA ASP A 251 -8.03 -25.80 1.84
C ASP A 251 -9.35 -25.54 1.11
N PRO A 252 -10.51 -25.59 1.77
CA PRO A 252 -11.80 -25.29 1.13
C PRO A 252 -11.88 -23.87 0.57
N GLN A 253 -11.17 -22.89 1.14
CA GLN A 253 -11.14 -21.52 0.63
C GLN A 253 -10.09 -21.35 -0.46
N PHE A 254 -10.52 -20.83 -1.61
CA PHE A 254 -9.63 -20.69 -2.76
C PHE A 254 -8.58 -19.60 -2.56
N GLU A 255 -8.83 -18.56 -1.75
CA GLU A 255 -7.86 -17.50 -1.47
C GLU A 255 -6.62 -18.05 -0.74
N VAL A 256 -6.83 -19.01 0.17
CA VAL A 256 -5.76 -19.74 0.85
C VAL A 256 -4.94 -20.52 -0.19
N ARG A 257 -5.61 -21.34 -1.01
CA ARG A 257 -4.96 -22.11 -2.09
C ARG A 257 -4.22 -21.23 -3.08
N GLN A 258 -4.85 -20.14 -3.51
CA GLN A 258 -4.34 -19.16 -4.47
C GLN A 258 -3.06 -18.50 -3.95
N TYR A 259 -3.08 -18.00 -2.71
CA TYR A 259 -1.91 -17.38 -2.10
C TYR A 259 -0.77 -18.39 -1.97
N THR A 260 -1.06 -19.59 -1.48
CA THR A 260 -0.06 -20.67 -1.35
C THR A 260 0.58 -21.02 -2.70
N LEU A 261 -0.21 -21.25 -3.75
CA LEU A 261 0.31 -21.56 -5.09
C LEU A 261 1.15 -20.40 -5.65
N GLN A 262 0.72 -19.15 -5.46
CA GLN A 262 1.48 -17.98 -5.92
C GLN A 262 2.82 -17.86 -5.19
N THR A 263 2.85 -18.07 -3.87
CA THR A 263 4.10 -18.04 -3.10
C THR A 263 5.04 -19.17 -3.50
N LEU A 264 4.54 -20.38 -3.75
CA LEU A 264 5.35 -21.50 -4.25
C LEU A 264 5.95 -21.20 -5.64
N ILE A 265 5.18 -20.60 -6.54
CA ILE A 265 5.69 -20.18 -7.86
C ILE A 265 6.83 -19.17 -7.71
N ASN A 266 6.68 -18.19 -6.83
CA ASN A 266 7.72 -17.19 -6.58
C ASN A 266 8.99 -17.84 -6.00
N TYR A 267 8.83 -18.73 -5.02
CA TYR A 267 9.94 -19.50 -4.47
C TYR A 267 10.69 -20.31 -5.54
N LEU A 268 9.97 -21.04 -6.40
CA LEU A 268 10.59 -21.83 -7.47
C LEU A 268 11.32 -20.96 -8.51
N ASN A 269 10.86 -19.73 -8.75
CA ASN A 269 11.56 -18.77 -9.59
C ASN A 269 12.90 -18.35 -8.97
N GLU A 270 12.89 -18.01 -7.68
CA GLU A 270 14.06 -17.52 -6.96
C GLU A 270 15.08 -18.64 -6.67
N ALA A 271 14.61 -19.85 -6.33
CA ALA A 271 15.45 -21.02 -6.08
C ALA A 271 16.21 -21.48 -7.33
N SER A 272 15.68 -21.22 -8.54
CA SER A 272 16.40 -21.48 -9.78
C SER A 272 17.60 -20.54 -10.00
N GLN A 273 17.68 -19.43 -9.24
CA GLN A 273 18.67 -18.37 -9.40
C GLN A 273 19.58 -18.19 -8.16
N SER A 274 19.27 -18.81 -7.02
CA SER A 274 19.96 -18.57 -5.73
C SER A 274 20.31 -19.86 -4.98
N ASN A 275 21.33 -19.79 -4.10
CA ASN A 275 21.80 -20.92 -3.27
C ASN A 275 21.00 -21.13 -1.96
N GLN A 276 19.96 -20.35 -1.69
CA GLN A 276 19.14 -20.51 -0.48
C GLN A 276 18.11 -21.63 -0.67
N ARG A 277 18.49 -22.86 -0.34
CA ARG A 277 17.63 -24.05 -0.43
C ARG A 277 16.79 -24.24 0.83
N ASN A 278 15.59 -24.79 0.67
CA ASN A 278 14.71 -25.16 1.77
C ASN A 278 14.29 -26.63 1.61
N ASP A 279 15.17 -27.54 2.05
CA ASP A 279 15.00 -28.98 1.85
C ASP A 279 13.65 -29.51 2.41
N ARG A 280 13.18 -28.92 3.52
CA ARG A 280 11.89 -29.29 4.14
C ARG A 280 10.72 -28.94 3.23
N LEU A 281 10.68 -27.69 2.76
CA LEU A 281 9.69 -27.22 1.79
C LEU A 281 9.74 -28.06 0.51
N GLU A 282 10.94 -28.32 -0.01
CA GLU A 282 11.13 -29.11 -1.23
C GLU A 282 10.56 -30.52 -1.07
N ASN A 283 10.79 -31.17 0.07
CA ASN A 283 10.20 -32.47 0.39
C ASN A 283 8.67 -32.42 0.53
N SER A 284 8.12 -31.40 1.19
CA SER A 284 6.67 -31.21 1.27
C SER A 284 6.05 -30.98 -0.11
N VAL A 285 6.72 -30.21 -0.98
CA VAL A 285 6.31 -29.98 -2.38
C VAL A 285 6.29 -31.30 -3.15
N LYS A 286 7.33 -32.15 -3.04
CA LYS A 286 7.37 -33.47 -3.69
C LYS A 286 6.15 -34.33 -3.36
N GLN A 287 5.67 -34.28 -2.11
CA GLN A 287 4.50 -35.05 -1.67
C GLN A 287 3.17 -34.55 -2.29
N ILE A 288 3.11 -33.29 -2.71
CA ILE A 288 1.88 -32.66 -3.24
C ILE A 288 1.90 -32.44 -4.76
N ILE A 289 3.00 -32.76 -5.46
CA ILE A 289 3.10 -32.60 -6.93
C ILE A 289 1.92 -33.28 -7.62
N GLU A 290 1.58 -34.51 -7.22
CA GLU A 290 0.45 -35.27 -7.77
C GLU A 290 -0.88 -34.54 -7.56
N GLU A 291 -1.07 -33.89 -6.42
CA GLU A 291 -2.28 -33.11 -6.11
C GLU A 291 -2.40 -31.87 -7.01
N ILE A 292 -1.29 -31.23 -7.33
CA ILE A 292 -1.24 -30.09 -8.25
C ILE A 292 -1.54 -30.56 -9.68
N ILE A 293 -0.94 -31.68 -10.10
CA ILE A 293 -1.09 -32.26 -11.46
C ILE A 293 -2.50 -32.78 -11.72
N LYS A 294 -3.30 -33.11 -10.68
CA LYS A 294 -4.72 -33.46 -10.87
C LYS A 294 -5.51 -32.38 -11.64
N LEU A 295 -5.09 -31.11 -11.54
CA LEU A 295 -5.76 -29.95 -12.13
C LEU A 295 -7.24 -29.82 -11.76
N GLU A 296 -7.61 -30.34 -10.59
CA GLU A 296 -8.96 -30.27 -10.03
C GLU A 296 -9.01 -29.12 -9.02
N ASP A 297 -9.87 -28.14 -9.27
CA ASP A 297 -10.15 -27.02 -8.37
C ASP A 297 -11.50 -26.38 -8.77
N ASP A 298 -12.25 -25.81 -7.83
CA ASP A 298 -13.54 -25.18 -8.10
C ASP A 298 -13.41 -23.74 -8.62
N LYS A 299 -12.20 -23.15 -8.56
CA LYS A 299 -11.92 -21.77 -8.98
C LYS A 299 -10.87 -21.66 -10.07
N HIS A 300 -11.19 -20.92 -11.12
CA HIS A 300 -10.33 -20.73 -12.29
C HIS A 300 -8.98 -20.08 -11.95
N GLU A 301 -8.93 -19.19 -10.95
CA GLU A 301 -7.71 -18.54 -10.46
C GLU A 301 -6.70 -19.58 -9.96
N CYS A 302 -7.16 -20.55 -9.17
CA CYS A 302 -6.34 -21.64 -8.66
C CYS A 302 -5.94 -22.60 -9.77
N LEU A 303 -6.86 -22.98 -10.69
CA LEU A 303 -6.50 -23.77 -11.88
C LEU A 303 -5.38 -23.11 -12.68
N SER A 304 -5.51 -21.81 -12.97
CA SER A 304 -4.48 -21.05 -13.69
C SER A 304 -3.12 -21.11 -13.00
N LEU A 305 -3.07 -21.01 -11.66
CA LEU A 305 -1.83 -21.13 -10.91
C LEU A 305 -1.28 -22.56 -10.91
N LYS A 306 -2.13 -23.58 -10.78
CA LYS A 306 -1.73 -25.00 -10.93
C LYS A 306 -1.11 -25.25 -12.31
N ILE A 307 -1.68 -24.71 -13.39
CA ILE A 307 -1.10 -24.82 -14.74
C ILE A 307 0.27 -24.12 -14.82
N LYS A 308 0.42 -22.93 -14.21
CA LYS A 308 1.68 -22.17 -14.21
C LYS A 308 2.80 -22.81 -13.41
N ILE A 309 2.49 -23.53 -12.34
CA ILE A 309 3.51 -24.13 -11.46
C ILE A 309 4.05 -25.46 -12.03
N ILE A 310 3.24 -26.23 -12.79
CA ILE A 310 3.66 -27.54 -13.30
C ILE A 310 4.97 -27.50 -14.10
N PRO A 311 5.19 -26.61 -15.09
CA PRO A 311 6.47 -26.57 -15.83
C PRO A 311 7.65 -26.37 -14.88
N LYS A 312 7.48 -25.51 -13.87
CA LYS A 312 8.52 -25.20 -12.87
C LYS A 312 8.81 -26.38 -11.94
N LEU A 313 7.84 -27.27 -11.73
CA LEU A 313 8.03 -28.49 -10.96
C LEU A 313 8.68 -29.60 -11.80
N LEU A 314 8.31 -29.70 -13.09
CA LEU A 314 8.81 -30.72 -14.01
C LEU A 314 10.24 -30.43 -14.51
N ASP A 315 10.55 -29.18 -14.86
CA ASP A 315 11.85 -28.78 -15.41
C ASP A 315 12.90 -28.50 -14.32
N ASN A 316 12.53 -28.60 -13.04
CA ASN A 316 13.42 -28.28 -11.95
C ASN A 316 14.16 -29.53 -11.46
N SER A 317 15.48 -29.50 -11.66
CA SER A 317 16.41 -30.59 -11.33
C SER A 317 16.39 -31.03 -9.86
N LEU A 318 15.83 -30.22 -8.94
CA LEU A 318 15.69 -30.54 -7.52
C LEU A 318 14.56 -31.53 -7.21
N PHE A 319 13.50 -31.49 -8.03
CA PHE A 319 12.28 -32.24 -7.74
C PHE A 319 12.27 -33.63 -8.37
N THR A 320 13.16 -33.88 -9.36
CA THR A 320 13.35 -35.16 -10.08
C THR A 320 12.07 -35.96 -10.27
N TYR A 321 10.98 -35.25 -10.59
CA TYR A 321 9.69 -35.86 -10.78
C TYR A 321 9.60 -36.36 -12.22
N ASN A 322 9.85 -37.65 -12.41
CA ASN A 322 9.71 -38.31 -13.70
C ASN A 322 8.22 -38.59 -13.97
N ILE A 323 7.56 -37.68 -14.68
CA ILE A 323 6.21 -37.92 -15.20
C ILE A 323 6.27 -39.01 -16.28
N THR A 324 5.45 -40.06 -16.15
CA THR A 324 5.38 -41.10 -17.19
C THR A 324 4.70 -40.55 -18.44
N ASN A 325 5.05 -41.08 -19.62
CA ASN A 325 4.42 -40.67 -20.89
C ASN A 325 2.88 -40.81 -20.85
N GLN A 326 2.35 -41.83 -20.16
CA GLN A 326 0.92 -42.02 -19.99
C GLN A 326 0.28 -40.88 -19.16
N LYS A 327 0.90 -40.52 -18.03
CA LYS A 327 0.42 -39.46 -17.14
C LYS A 327 0.54 -38.07 -17.78
N LEU A 328 1.56 -37.87 -18.60
CA LEU A 328 1.70 -36.68 -19.44
C LEU A 328 0.56 -36.58 -20.47
N CYS A 329 0.22 -37.67 -21.15
CA CYS A 329 -0.93 -37.70 -22.07
C CYS A 329 -2.25 -37.41 -21.35
N GLU A 330 -2.47 -37.98 -20.16
CA GLU A 330 -3.65 -37.69 -19.33
C GLU A 330 -3.73 -36.21 -18.92
N LEU A 331 -2.60 -35.62 -18.50
CA LEU A 331 -2.50 -34.20 -18.16
C LEU A 331 -2.82 -33.31 -19.37
N LEU A 332 -2.27 -33.61 -20.54
CA LEU A 332 -2.53 -32.86 -21.77
C LEU A 332 -3.99 -32.94 -22.20
N ASN A 333 -4.64 -34.10 -22.03
CA ASN A 333 -6.08 -34.25 -22.27
C ASN A 333 -6.92 -33.42 -21.29
N LYS A 334 -6.58 -33.45 -19.98
CA LYS A 334 -7.25 -32.61 -18.98
C LYS A 334 -7.12 -31.11 -19.30
N LEU A 335 -5.93 -30.66 -19.70
CA LEU A 335 -5.69 -29.27 -20.13
C LEU A 335 -6.56 -28.90 -21.33
N LYS A 336 -6.65 -29.79 -22.33
CA LYS A 336 -7.51 -29.60 -23.50
C LYS A 336 -9.00 -29.44 -23.10
N ASP A 337 -9.48 -30.24 -22.15
CA ASP A 337 -10.87 -30.16 -21.69
C ASP A 337 -11.15 -28.86 -20.93
N ILE A 338 -10.23 -28.43 -20.05
CA ILE A 338 -10.33 -27.15 -19.33
C ILE A 338 -10.38 -25.96 -20.31
N ILE A 339 -9.56 -26.00 -21.36
CA ILE A 339 -9.52 -24.98 -22.42
C ILE A 339 -10.84 -24.93 -23.20
N ASN A 340 -11.41 -26.11 -23.51
CA ASN A 340 -12.68 -26.20 -24.24
C ASN A 340 -13.87 -25.66 -23.44
N ILE A 341 -13.84 -25.77 -22.09
CA ILE A 341 -14.93 -25.33 -21.20
C ILE A 341 -14.84 -23.82 -20.88
N SER A 342 -13.63 -23.23 -20.81
CA SER A 342 -13.41 -21.88 -20.27
C SER A 342 -13.32 -20.78 -21.34
N TYR A 343 -14.45 -20.38 -21.94
CA TYR A 343 -14.46 -19.35 -23.01
C TYR A 343 -14.13 -17.91 -22.53
N LYS A 344 -13.28 -17.23 -23.33
CA LYS A 344 -13.07 -15.76 -23.51
C LYS A 344 -12.33 -14.89 -22.49
N LYS A 345 -12.22 -15.17 -21.17
CA LYS A 345 -11.55 -14.22 -20.24
C LYS A 345 -10.06 -14.46 -19.94
N HIS A 346 -9.53 -15.64 -20.25
CA HIS A 346 -8.16 -16.02 -19.82
C HIS A 346 -7.29 -16.62 -20.93
N LEU A 347 -7.66 -16.36 -22.20
CA LEU A 347 -6.94 -16.88 -23.37
C LEU A 347 -5.45 -16.45 -23.37
N SER A 348 -5.11 -15.27 -22.84
CA SER A 348 -3.72 -14.80 -22.79
C SER A 348 -2.83 -15.61 -21.84
N VAL A 349 -3.35 -16.01 -20.68
CA VAL A 349 -2.61 -16.80 -19.67
C VAL A 349 -2.44 -18.25 -20.13
N ILE A 350 -3.50 -18.80 -20.73
CA ILE A 350 -3.48 -20.12 -21.36
C ILE A 350 -2.50 -20.14 -22.54
N MET A 351 -2.49 -19.08 -23.38
CA MET A 351 -1.54 -18.93 -24.48
C MET A 351 -0.09 -18.79 -24.00
N GLU A 352 0.19 -18.07 -22.90
CA GLU A 352 1.53 -18.01 -22.30
C GLU A 352 2.02 -19.39 -21.83
N SER A 353 1.16 -20.18 -21.20
CA SER A 353 1.49 -21.56 -20.81
C SER A 353 1.63 -22.49 -22.03
N ILE A 354 0.81 -22.31 -23.07
CA ILE A 354 0.97 -22.98 -24.37
C ILE A 354 2.28 -22.58 -25.06
N VAL A 355 2.80 -21.37 -24.85
CA VAL A 355 4.13 -20.96 -25.37
C VAL A 355 5.26 -21.64 -24.58
N VAL A 356 5.11 -21.83 -23.27
CA VAL A 356 6.07 -22.57 -22.42
C VAL A 356 6.07 -24.07 -22.73
N TYR A 357 4.90 -24.68 -22.98
CA TYR A 357 4.78 -26.07 -23.45
C TYR A 357 4.93 -26.22 -24.98
N GLY A 358 4.90 -25.10 -25.71
CA GLY A 358 4.84 -25.02 -27.16
C GLY A 358 6.17 -25.31 -27.86
N PHE A 359 7.26 -25.49 -27.11
CA PHE A 359 8.51 -25.99 -27.67
C PHE A 359 8.45 -27.47 -28.08
N VAL A 360 7.36 -28.18 -27.78
CA VAL A 360 7.09 -29.55 -28.26
C VAL A 360 6.08 -29.62 -29.41
N PHE A 361 5.37 -28.53 -29.74
CA PHE A 361 4.41 -28.52 -30.85
C PHE A 361 4.70 -27.40 -31.84
N ASN A 362 5.26 -27.85 -32.97
CA ASN A 362 5.64 -27.06 -34.12
C ASN A 362 4.46 -26.26 -34.72
N LYS A 363 4.85 -25.16 -35.39
CA LYS A 363 4.12 -24.16 -36.18
C LYS A 363 2.75 -24.59 -36.74
N ASP A 364 1.69 -23.80 -36.45
CA ASP A 364 0.68 -23.32 -37.44
C ASP A 364 -0.59 -22.65 -36.85
N SER A 365 -0.50 -21.90 -35.73
CA SER A 365 -1.72 -21.33 -35.09
C SER A 365 -1.58 -19.87 -34.65
N LEU A 366 -1.12 -18.99 -35.53
CA LEU A 366 -0.93 -17.55 -35.22
C LEU A 366 -1.51 -16.62 -36.29
N ASN A 367 -2.75 -16.87 -36.71
CA ASN A 367 -3.47 -16.01 -37.67
C ASN A 367 -4.94 -15.80 -37.28
N THR A 368 -5.27 -15.31 -36.09
CA THR A 368 -6.61 -14.73 -35.84
C THR A 368 -6.69 -13.75 -34.66
N ILE A 369 -6.09 -12.56 -34.74
CA ILE A 369 -6.56 -11.40 -33.95
C ILE A 369 -6.37 -10.13 -34.78
N LYS A 370 -7.47 -9.62 -35.36
CA LYS A 370 -7.53 -8.25 -35.90
C LYS A 370 -8.78 -7.54 -35.40
N MET A 371 -8.52 -6.31 -34.94
CA MET A 371 -9.39 -5.14 -34.82
C MET A 371 -10.37 -5.03 -33.63
N SER A 372 -10.10 -4.00 -32.81
CA SER A 372 -11.09 -2.96 -32.54
C SER A 372 -10.41 -1.61 -32.28
N ASN A 373 -10.44 -0.73 -33.28
CA ASN A 373 -10.25 0.72 -33.11
C ASN A 373 -11.53 1.34 -32.58
N LYS A 374 -11.43 2.16 -31.52
CA LYS A 374 -12.22 3.38 -31.28
C LYS A 374 -11.80 4.00 -29.95
N ILE A 375 -10.85 4.92 -30.00
CA ILE A 375 -10.60 5.88 -28.92
C ILE A 375 -11.20 7.21 -29.39
N SER A 376 -12.31 7.60 -28.78
CA SER A 376 -12.90 8.93 -28.95
C SER A 376 -12.18 9.91 -28.03
N ILE A 377 -11.59 10.96 -28.62
CA ILE A 377 -10.91 12.05 -27.93
C ILE A 377 -11.94 13.14 -27.64
N THR A 378 -12.33 13.33 -26.38
CA THR A 378 -13.09 14.52 -25.97
C THR A 378 -12.12 15.69 -25.73
N ARG A 379 -12.33 16.78 -26.48
CA ARG A 379 -11.50 17.99 -26.60
C ARG A 379 -11.47 18.79 -25.29
N ARG A 380 -10.34 18.78 -24.57
CA ARG A 380 -10.06 19.63 -23.39
C ARG A 380 -9.50 21.00 -23.82
N SER A 381 -10.36 22.00 -23.99
CA SER A 381 -10.00 23.43 -24.16
C SER A 381 -9.25 23.85 -25.45
N ALA A 382 -9.49 23.16 -26.58
CA ALA A 382 -9.20 23.64 -27.95
C ALA A 382 -7.81 24.29 -28.22
N GLY A 383 -6.75 23.87 -27.52
CA GLY A 383 -5.39 24.38 -27.71
C GLY A 383 -5.01 25.64 -26.90
N MET A 384 -5.97 26.27 -26.22
CA MET A 384 -5.72 27.49 -25.42
C MET A 384 -4.64 27.33 -24.36
N PRO A 385 -4.57 26.20 -23.59
CA PRO A 385 -3.48 26.02 -22.62
C PRO A 385 -2.09 26.01 -23.26
N PHE A 386 -1.95 25.52 -24.49
CA PHE A 386 -0.67 25.49 -25.20
C PHE A 386 -0.30 26.85 -25.79
N LEU A 387 -1.28 27.60 -26.31
CA LEU A 387 -1.07 28.95 -26.82
C LEU A 387 -0.61 29.91 -25.72
N ILE A 388 -1.32 29.93 -24.60
CA ILE A 388 -0.98 30.79 -23.46
C ILE A 388 0.39 30.39 -22.90
N LEU A 389 0.66 29.09 -22.75
CA LEU A 389 1.96 28.62 -22.30
C LEU A 389 3.10 29.05 -23.25
N ALA A 390 2.88 28.98 -24.57
CA ALA A 390 3.89 29.41 -25.54
C ALA A 390 4.20 30.91 -25.45
N ILE A 391 3.18 31.74 -25.22
CA ILE A 391 3.36 33.19 -24.99
C ILE A 391 4.18 33.42 -23.71
N LEU A 392 3.81 32.76 -22.61
CA LEU A 392 4.51 32.88 -21.33
C LEU A 392 5.96 32.38 -21.39
N LEU A 393 6.23 31.33 -22.17
CA LEU A 393 7.59 30.83 -22.41
C LEU A 393 8.42 31.74 -23.32
N SER A 394 7.78 32.62 -24.09
CA SER A 394 8.46 33.59 -24.95
C SER A 394 8.87 34.86 -24.19
N GLU A 395 8.49 34.98 -22.91
CA GLU A 395 8.92 36.06 -22.02
C GLU A 395 10.39 35.84 -21.59
N GLN A 396 11.32 36.52 -22.27
CA GLN A 396 12.77 36.37 -22.05
C GLN A 396 13.34 37.28 -20.94
N ASN A 397 12.54 38.20 -20.40
CA ASN A 397 12.99 39.16 -19.40
C ASN A 397 13.19 38.49 -18.02
N SER A 398 14.24 38.89 -17.30
CA SER A 398 14.47 38.48 -15.91
C SER A 398 13.38 38.97 -14.96
N ASN A 399 12.80 40.15 -15.23
CA ASN A 399 11.58 40.64 -14.58
C ASN A 399 10.35 40.26 -15.43
N LYS A 400 9.75 39.12 -15.12
CA LYS A 400 8.51 38.65 -15.76
C LYS A 400 7.33 39.50 -15.31
N VAL A 401 6.53 39.98 -16.27
CA VAL A 401 5.31 40.78 -16.03
C VAL A 401 4.08 40.01 -16.51
N LEU A 402 4.19 39.31 -17.64
CA LEU A 402 3.08 38.58 -18.24
C LEU A 402 2.72 37.34 -17.42
N LEU A 403 3.71 36.59 -16.94
CA LEU A 403 3.46 35.40 -16.12
C LEU A 403 2.74 35.72 -14.79
N PRO A 404 3.21 36.66 -13.93
CA PRO A 404 2.48 37.07 -12.74
C PRO A 404 1.05 37.54 -13.01
N HIS A 405 0.86 38.35 -14.05
CA HIS A 405 -0.47 38.86 -14.43
C HIS A 405 -1.40 37.75 -14.90
N ALA A 406 -0.92 36.85 -15.76
CA ALA A 406 -1.70 35.71 -16.25
C ALA A 406 -2.11 34.78 -15.09
N LEU A 407 -1.19 34.48 -14.16
CA LEU A 407 -1.50 33.65 -13.00
C LEU A 407 -2.57 34.29 -12.11
N SER A 408 -2.46 35.60 -11.82
CA SER A 408 -3.48 36.34 -11.07
C SER A 408 -4.85 36.24 -11.74
N VAL A 409 -4.95 36.61 -13.02
CA VAL A 409 -6.21 36.61 -13.76
C VAL A 409 -6.84 35.21 -13.83
N LEU A 410 -6.03 34.18 -14.07
CA LEU A 410 -6.51 32.81 -14.14
C LEU A 410 -7.00 32.30 -12.78
N ILE A 411 -6.31 32.62 -11.68
CA ILE A 411 -6.77 32.28 -10.33
C ILE A 411 -8.08 33.00 -10.01
N ASP A 412 -8.18 34.29 -10.37
CA ASP A 412 -9.39 35.09 -10.16
C ASP A 412 -10.59 34.50 -10.91
N ILE A 413 -10.41 34.16 -12.21
CA ILE A 413 -11.45 33.51 -13.02
C ILE A 413 -11.86 32.17 -12.40
N ALA A 414 -10.90 31.37 -11.94
CA ALA A 414 -11.18 30.06 -11.34
C ALA A 414 -11.96 30.15 -10.01
N ARG A 415 -11.80 31.25 -9.26
CA ARG A 415 -12.51 31.51 -8.00
C ARG A 415 -13.89 32.14 -8.18
N GLN A 416 -14.22 32.69 -9.35
CA GLN A 416 -15.53 33.31 -9.55
C GLN A 416 -16.66 32.30 -9.35
N PRO A 417 -17.74 32.67 -8.65
CA PRO A 417 -18.93 31.83 -8.59
C PRO A 417 -19.54 31.67 -9.98
N PHE A 418 -20.17 30.53 -10.23
CA PHE A 418 -21.03 30.34 -11.39
C PHE A 418 -22.46 30.18 -10.91
N ASP A 419 -23.40 30.54 -11.78
CA ASP A 419 -24.81 30.36 -11.51
C ASP A 419 -25.17 28.87 -11.53
N THR A 420 -25.48 28.34 -10.35
CA THR A 420 -25.84 26.93 -10.15
C THR A 420 -27.23 26.59 -10.68
N GLU A 421 -28.12 27.58 -10.85
CA GLU A 421 -29.50 27.35 -11.32
C GLU A 421 -29.54 27.14 -12.83
N THR A 422 -28.69 27.87 -13.57
CA THR A 422 -28.57 27.76 -15.03
C THR A 422 -27.49 26.78 -15.50
N TYR A 423 -26.69 26.24 -14.57
CA TYR A 423 -25.61 25.30 -14.89
C TYR A 423 -26.12 23.96 -15.42
N ASN A 424 -25.49 23.50 -16.52
CA ASN A 424 -25.64 22.17 -17.08
C ASN A 424 -24.24 21.58 -17.31
N GLU A 425 -24.06 20.28 -17.06
CA GLU A 425 -22.78 19.56 -17.25
C GLU A 425 -22.23 19.64 -18.69
N LYS A 426 -23.08 19.98 -19.67
CA LYS A 426 -22.68 20.18 -21.07
C LYS A 426 -22.15 21.59 -21.38
N CYS A 427 -22.28 22.54 -20.44
CA CYS A 427 -21.80 23.90 -20.62
C CYS A 427 -20.32 24.01 -20.21
N ASP A 428 -19.53 24.65 -21.07
CA ASP A 428 -18.15 24.99 -20.76
C ASP A 428 -18.10 26.13 -19.74
N LEU A 429 -17.41 25.90 -18.61
CA LEU A 429 -17.25 26.88 -17.55
C LEU A 429 -15.91 27.63 -17.70
N PRO A 430 -15.88 28.98 -17.59
CA PRO A 430 -14.64 29.74 -17.57
C PRO A 430 -13.63 29.24 -16.52
N GLN A 431 -14.12 28.81 -15.35
CA GLN A 431 -13.33 28.21 -14.27
C GLN A 431 -12.58 26.95 -14.75
N VAL A 432 -13.26 26.10 -15.52
CA VAL A 432 -12.68 24.86 -16.07
C VAL A 432 -11.58 25.18 -17.07
N HIS A 433 -11.76 26.19 -17.93
CA HIS A 433 -10.70 26.64 -18.83
C HIS A 433 -9.51 27.22 -18.07
N ALA A 434 -9.76 28.10 -17.10
CA ALA A 434 -8.72 28.72 -16.28
C ALA A 434 -7.90 27.67 -15.52
N MET A 435 -8.54 26.71 -14.84
CA MET A 435 -7.86 25.62 -14.14
C MET A 435 -7.04 24.74 -15.10
N ASN A 436 -7.52 24.48 -16.31
CA ASN A 436 -6.75 23.70 -17.29
C ASN A 436 -5.54 24.48 -17.85
N ILE A 437 -5.63 25.80 -18.01
CA ILE A 437 -4.50 26.65 -18.42
C ILE A 437 -3.47 26.71 -17.29
N LEU A 438 -3.91 26.98 -16.05
CA LEU A 438 -3.05 26.94 -14.86
C LEU A 438 -2.35 25.58 -14.78
N ARG A 439 -3.06 24.47 -14.98
CA ARG A 439 -2.46 23.12 -14.97
C ARG A 439 -1.34 22.98 -16.00
N SER A 440 -1.50 23.52 -17.21
CA SER A 440 -0.44 23.48 -18.22
C SER A 440 0.77 24.32 -17.82
N ILE A 441 0.54 25.52 -17.26
CA ILE A 441 1.61 26.39 -16.73
C ILE A 441 2.37 25.67 -15.61
N PHE A 442 1.65 25.13 -14.62
CA PHE A 442 2.26 24.39 -13.52
C PHE A 442 2.90 23.08 -13.95
N ARG A 443 2.60 22.52 -15.13
CA ARG A 443 3.29 21.33 -15.65
C ARG A 443 4.59 21.66 -16.38
N GLU A 444 4.83 22.91 -16.73
CA GLU A 444 6.03 23.33 -17.45
C GLU A 444 7.23 23.48 -16.52
N SER A 445 8.30 22.72 -16.77
CA SER A 445 9.51 22.75 -15.93
C SER A 445 10.27 24.06 -16.05
N LYS A 446 10.25 24.71 -17.21
CA LYS A 446 10.98 25.98 -17.44
C LYS A 446 10.46 27.16 -16.62
N LEU A 447 9.26 27.05 -16.05
CA LEU A 447 8.63 28.09 -15.23
C LEU A 447 8.65 27.78 -13.73
N SER A 448 9.32 26.69 -13.33
CA SER A 448 9.19 26.12 -11.96
C SER A 448 9.57 27.11 -10.86
N ASP A 449 10.61 27.91 -11.06
CA ASP A 449 11.07 28.87 -10.05
C ASP A 449 10.13 30.09 -9.99
N ASP A 450 9.65 30.56 -11.15
CA ASP A 450 8.79 31.73 -11.25
C ASP A 450 7.39 31.49 -10.67
N ILE A 451 6.85 30.28 -10.83
CA ILE A 451 5.51 29.92 -10.32
C ILE A 451 5.51 29.54 -8.84
N SER A 452 6.69 29.45 -8.21
CA SER A 452 6.84 28.94 -6.84
C SER A 452 6.01 29.71 -5.81
N ALA A 453 5.89 31.04 -5.98
CA ALA A 453 5.08 31.91 -5.13
C ALA A 453 3.56 31.62 -5.22
N TYR A 454 3.09 31.05 -6.33
CA TYR A 454 1.68 30.81 -6.61
C TYR A 454 1.22 29.39 -6.23
N VAL A 455 2.15 28.51 -5.82
CA VAL A 455 1.86 27.11 -5.48
C VAL A 455 0.82 27.01 -4.37
N THR A 456 0.98 27.80 -3.30
CA THR A 456 0.08 27.77 -2.13
C THR A 456 -1.35 28.13 -2.53
N ASP A 457 -1.55 29.30 -3.15
CA ASP A 457 -2.89 29.78 -3.53
C ASP A 457 -3.56 28.84 -4.52
N THR A 458 -2.77 28.29 -5.46
CA THR A 458 -3.28 27.36 -6.46
C THR A 458 -3.65 26.01 -5.85
N MET A 459 -2.91 25.53 -4.84
CA MET A 459 -3.28 24.33 -4.09
C MET A 459 -4.57 24.55 -3.28
N ILE A 460 -4.71 25.70 -2.63
CA ILE A 460 -5.95 26.05 -1.90
C ILE A 460 -7.15 26.10 -2.85
N LEU A 461 -7.03 26.82 -3.97
CA LEU A 461 -8.04 26.85 -5.04
C LEU A 461 -8.43 25.44 -5.51
N THR A 462 -7.43 24.56 -5.63
CA THR A 462 -7.65 23.18 -6.04
C THR A 462 -8.45 22.40 -4.99
N LEU A 463 -8.12 22.55 -3.71
CA LEU A 463 -8.83 21.90 -2.61
C LEU A 463 -10.29 22.38 -2.51
N GLU A 464 -10.50 23.69 -2.62
CA GLU A 464 -11.84 24.31 -2.68
C GLU A 464 -12.66 23.76 -3.87
N GLY A 465 -12.00 23.48 -4.99
CA GLY A 465 -12.61 22.90 -6.18
C GLY A 465 -13.26 21.52 -5.95
N PHE A 466 -12.82 20.74 -4.96
CA PHE A 466 -13.45 19.44 -4.63
C PHE A 466 -14.85 19.60 -4.01
N LYS A 467 -15.12 20.75 -3.40
CA LYS A 467 -16.43 21.11 -2.83
C LYS A 467 -17.42 21.65 -3.88
N SER A 468 -16.97 21.90 -5.11
CA SER A 468 -17.81 22.49 -6.14
C SER A 468 -19.00 21.60 -6.50
N PRO A 469 -20.22 22.14 -6.69
CA PRO A 469 -21.36 21.36 -7.17
C PRO A 469 -21.20 20.92 -8.64
N ALA A 470 -20.36 21.59 -9.43
CA ALA A 470 -20.07 21.23 -10.81
C ALA A 470 -19.07 20.05 -10.91
N TRP A 471 -19.47 18.96 -11.56
CA TRP A 471 -18.61 17.80 -11.77
C TRP A 471 -17.34 18.13 -12.56
N SER A 472 -17.45 19.02 -13.55
CA SER A 472 -16.32 19.44 -14.39
C SER A 472 -15.24 20.19 -13.60
N ILE A 473 -15.63 21.01 -12.61
CA ILE A 473 -14.70 21.68 -11.71
C ILE A 473 -14.01 20.66 -10.79
N ARG A 474 -14.76 19.72 -10.19
CA ARG A 474 -14.16 18.65 -9.35
C ARG A 474 -13.14 17.80 -10.13
N ASN A 475 -13.45 17.46 -11.37
CA ASN A 475 -12.53 16.72 -12.23
C ASN A 475 -11.26 17.53 -12.57
N CYS A 476 -11.41 18.84 -12.83
CA CYS A 476 -10.26 19.73 -13.03
C CYS A 476 -9.42 19.86 -11.76
N ALA A 477 -10.06 19.98 -10.60
CA ALA A 477 -9.41 20.00 -9.29
C ALA A 477 -8.58 18.73 -9.08
N MET A 478 -9.10 17.54 -9.39
CA MET A 478 -8.35 16.29 -9.28
C MET A 478 -7.07 16.29 -10.14
N MET A 479 -7.18 16.71 -11.41
CA MET A 479 -6.02 16.80 -12.30
C MET A 479 -5.02 17.88 -11.87
N MET A 480 -5.51 18.99 -11.34
CA MET A 480 -4.71 20.08 -10.82
C MET A 480 -3.96 19.65 -9.56
N PHE A 481 -4.63 18.96 -8.64
CA PHE A 481 -4.07 18.46 -7.39
C PHE A 481 -2.84 17.61 -7.65
N THR A 482 -2.93 16.62 -8.55
CA THR A 482 -1.76 15.80 -8.91
C THR A 482 -0.62 16.64 -9.49
N THR A 483 -0.94 17.68 -10.27
CA THR A 483 0.07 18.56 -10.89
C THR A 483 0.80 19.40 -9.84
N ILE A 484 0.06 20.04 -8.93
CA ILE A 484 0.63 20.88 -7.87
C ILE A 484 1.34 20.02 -6.81
N LEU A 485 0.80 18.84 -6.48
CA LEU A 485 1.43 17.89 -5.57
C LEU A 485 2.84 17.51 -6.05
N HIS A 486 3.00 17.19 -7.35
CA HIS A 486 4.31 16.94 -7.94
C HIS A 486 5.23 18.18 -7.94
N ARG A 487 4.68 19.40 -7.90
CA ARG A 487 5.48 20.62 -7.74
C ARG A 487 5.94 20.87 -6.32
N ILE A 488 5.11 20.52 -5.34
CA ILE A 488 5.47 20.60 -3.92
C ILE A 488 6.56 19.59 -3.60
N ILE A 489 6.38 18.33 -4.00
CA ILE A 489 7.27 17.22 -3.63
C ILE A 489 8.50 17.12 -4.54
N GLY A 490 8.34 17.43 -5.83
CA GLY A 490 9.33 17.19 -6.87
C GLY A 490 9.04 15.93 -7.69
N SER A 491 9.84 15.72 -8.75
CA SER A 491 9.75 14.53 -9.61
C SER A 491 10.26 13.28 -8.89
N LYS A 492 9.60 12.14 -9.16
CA LYS A 492 10.10 10.83 -8.73
C LYS A 492 11.54 10.61 -9.20
N LYS A 493 12.44 10.37 -8.25
CA LYS A 493 13.83 9.99 -8.47
C LYS A 493 13.99 8.48 -8.67
N THR A 494 13.10 7.67 -8.09
CA THR A 494 13.09 6.20 -8.22
C THR A 494 11.75 5.68 -8.71
N ARG A 495 11.74 4.43 -9.23
CA ARG A 495 10.52 3.73 -9.66
C ARG A 495 9.64 3.28 -8.49
N ASP A 496 10.22 3.16 -7.30
CA ASP A 496 9.48 2.86 -6.07
C ASP A 496 8.77 4.12 -5.56
N ASP A 497 7.45 4.11 -5.67
CA ASP A 497 6.56 5.22 -5.33
C ASP A 497 6.63 5.64 -3.84
N PHE A 498 7.15 4.78 -2.98
CA PHE A 498 7.25 4.99 -1.53
C PHE A 498 8.68 5.25 -1.03
N SER A 499 9.65 5.31 -1.94
CA SER A 499 11.04 5.58 -1.58
C SER A 499 11.18 6.99 -0.99
N SER A 500 11.85 7.10 0.17
CA SER A 500 12.01 8.37 0.91
C SER A 500 12.67 9.48 0.06
N VAL A 501 13.52 9.13 -0.90
CA VAL A 501 14.18 10.07 -1.82
C VAL A 501 13.21 10.80 -2.76
N ASN A 502 11.99 10.28 -2.91
CA ASN A 502 10.91 10.87 -3.70
C ASN A 502 10.07 11.86 -2.89
N PHE A 503 10.39 12.10 -1.61
CA PHE A 503 9.62 12.93 -0.69
C PHE A 503 10.45 14.09 -0.13
N ILE A 504 9.77 15.12 0.35
CA ILE A 504 10.39 16.24 1.09
C ILE A 504 10.15 16.07 2.59
N THR A 505 11.03 16.60 3.43
CA THR A 505 10.80 16.59 4.88
C THR A 505 9.64 17.51 5.24
N ARG A 506 8.95 17.19 6.34
CA ARG A 506 7.95 18.08 6.94
C ARG A 506 8.51 19.48 7.18
N SER A 507 9.72 19.62 7.72
CA SER A 507 10.31 20.93 8.01
C SER A 507 10.51 21.79 6.76
N VAL A 508 10.92 21.18 5.64
CA VAL A 508 11.04 21.88 4.35
C VAL A 508 9.66 22.29 3.83
N PHE A 509 8.66 21.40 3.92
CA PHE A 509 7.30 21.71 3.53
C PHE A 509 6.72 22.89 4.32
N VAL A 510 6.79 22.84 5.65
CA VAL A 510 6.25 23.89 6.53
C VAL A 510 6.99 25.22 6.33
N SER A 511 8.32 25.19 6.18
CA SER A 511 9.11 26.40 5.92
C SER A 511 8.78 27.05 4.58
N ARG A 512 8.59 26.25 3.52
CA ARG A 512 8.32 26.74 2.16
C ARG A 512 6.85 27.09 1.91
N TYR A 513 5.93 26.38 2.55
CA TYR A 513 4.48 26.45 2.30
C TYR A 513 3.69 26.63 3.61
N HIS A 514 4.15 27.53 4.49
CA HIS A 514 3.56 27.74 5.81
C HIS A 514 2.05 28.03 5.78
N ASN A 515 1.61 28.96 4.92
CA ASN A 515 0.18 29.29 4.78
C ASN A 515 -0.66 28.10 4.28
N LEU A 516 -0.08 27.25 3.42
CA LEU A 516 -0.73 26.01 3.01
C LEU A 516 -0.87 25.07 4.21
N TYR A 517 0.19 24.89 5.00
CA TYR A 517 0.15 24.04 6.20
C TYR A 517 -0.95 24.48 7.18
N ILE A 518 -1.05 25.78 7.48
CA ILE A 518 -2.13 26.32 8.33
C ILE A 518 -3.52 25.98 7.76
N TYR A 519 -3.71 26.15 6.45
CA TYR A 519 -4.98 25.82 5.79
C TYR A 519 -5.31 24.32 5.91
N LEU A 520 -4.33 23.44 5.68
CA LEU A 520 -4.50 21.99 5.83
C LEU A 520 -4.83 21.62 7.28
N SER A 521 -4.15 22.23 8.27
CA SER A 521 -4.42 22.01 9.69
C SER A 521 -5.85 22.37 10.07
N LYS A 522 -6.35 23.50 9.56
CA LYS A 522 -7.75 23.92 9.75
C LYS A 522 -8.73 22.88 9.17
N LEU A 523 -8.52 22.44 7.93
CA LEU A 523 -9.38 21.44 7.29
C LEU A 523 -9.39 20.10 8.04
N LEU A 524 -8.24 19.66 8.56
CA LEU A 524 -8.16 18.43 9.36
C LEU A 524 -8.92 18.56 10.68
N ASN A 525 -8.79 19.71 11.35
CA ASN A 525 -9.49 19.98 12.60
C ASN A 525 -11.01 20.02 12.37
N GLU A 526 -11.48 20.68 11.32
CA GLU A 526 -12.90 20.69 10.92
C GLU A 526 -13.42 19.29 10.58
N ALA A 527 -12.65 18.50 9.82
CA ALA A 527 -13.04 17.13 9.49
C ALA A 527 -13.08 16.22 10.73
N SER A 528 -12.18 16.42 11.69
CA SER A 528 -12.12 15.63 12.93
C SER A 528 -13.31 15.84 13.87
N THR A 529 -13.96 17.00 13.82
CA THR A 529 -15.15 17.28 14.66
C THR A 529 -16.44 16.75 14.05
N LEU A 530 -16.44 16.49 12.73
CA LEU A 530 -17.58 15.95 11.98
C LEU A 530 -17.64 14.42 11.95
N MET A 531 -16.53 13.74 12.32
CA MET A 531 -16.38 12.27 12.30
C MET A 531 -16.38 11.70 13.71
#